data_AF-A0A2D3D3M7-F1
#
_entry.id   AF-A0A2D3D3M7-F1
#
_cell.length_a   1.000
_cell.length_b   1.000
_cell.length_c   1.000
_cell.angle_alpha   90.00
_cell.angle_beta   90.00
_cell.angle_gamma   90.00
#
_symmetry.space_group_name_H-M   'P 1'
#
loop_
_entity.id
_entity.type
_entity.pdbx_description
1 polymer ?
#
loop_
_entity_poly.entity_id
_entity_poly.type
_entity_poly.pdbx_seq_one_letter_code
_entity_poly.pdbx_strand_id
1 'polypeptide(L)'
;MLYVASPETPDFTHIIEQAGWPSRCQWETKEYDKLLDRLASGQQWNFRLRANPVRKAAHDRAEHSRRSPEQIVGKRQAYVTVSQQIDWLLRRADDNGFRVLDEESGPALRVTQRQREQFNRGNAKVTLSTAVFDGCLQITDVERFRHALCHGIGPAKGFGCGLMTIAPMTTPLTQRQ
;
A
#
# COMPACT_ATOMS: atom_id res chain seq x y z
N MET A 1 6.20 -1.92 15.34
CA MET A 1 7.22 -1.17 14.58
C MET A 1 6.51 -0.29 13.57
N LEU A 2 6.87 1.00 13.49
CA LEU A 2 6.28 2.00 12.59
C LEU A 2 7.36 2.43 11.59
N TYR A 3 7.00 2.49 10.31
CA TYR A 3 7.85 3.04 9.26
C TYR A 3 7.21 4.32 8.70
N VAL A 4 8.02 5.35 8.50
CA VAL A 4 7.61 6.64 7.94
C VAL A 4 8.57 7.01 6.81
N ALA A 5 8.02 7.38 5.66
CA ALA A 5 8.74 8.02 4.58
C ALA A 5 8.23 9.46 4.48
N SER A 6 9.14 10.42 4.57
CA SER A 6 8.84 11.85 4.58
C SER A 6 9.88 12.63 3.76
N PRO A 7 9.51 13.77 3.17
CA PRO A 7 10.46 14.63 2.44
C PRO A 7 11.48 15.29 3.37
N GLU A 8 11.16 15.43 4.65
CA GLU A 8 12.02 16.04 5.67
C GLU A 8 12.37 15.02 6.75
N THR A 9 13.47 15.25 7.47
CA THR A 9 13.86 14.44 8.63
C THR A 9 12.79 14.55 9.72
N PRO A 10 12.12 13.44 10.09
CA PRO A 10 11.06 13.51 11.09
C PRO A 10 11.63 13.61 12.50
N ASP A 11 10.94 14.37 13.35
CA ASP A 11 11.13 14.37 14.80
C ASP A 11 10.02 13.54 15.46
N PHE A 12 10.42 12.49 16.18
CA PHE A 12 9.51 11.57 16.86
C PHE A 12 9.46 11.77 18.38
N THR A 13 10.02 12.86 18.90
CA THR A 13 10.04 13.18 20.34
C THR A 13 8.65 13.05 20.96
N HIS A 14 7.64 13.71 20.38
CA HIS A 14 6.27 13.66 20.89
C HIS A 14 5.62 12.26 20.84
N ILE A 15 5.96 11.43 19.85
CA ILE A 15 5.41 10.07 19.77
C ILE A 15 5.98 9.22 20.91
N ILE A 16 7.26 9.38 21.21
CA ILE A 16 7.92 8.63 22.29
C ILE A 16 7.42 9.08 23.65
N GLU A 17 7.17 10.36 23.86
CA GLU A 17 6.58 10.88 25.10
C GLU A 17 5.20 10.28 25.38
N GLN A 18 4.36 10.14 24.34
CA GLN A 18 2.97 9.68 24.50
C GLN A 18 2.80 8.16 24.50
N ALA A 19 3.63 7.45 23.72
CA ALA A 19 3.42 6.04 23.42
C ALA A 19 4.70 5.18 23.50
N GLY A 20 5.86 5.80 23.74
CA GLY A 20 7.14 5.13 23.85
C GLY A 20 7.56 4.88 25.29
N TRP A 21 8.73 4.25 25.42
CA TRP A 21 9.49 4.19 26.67
C TRP A 21 10.81 4.90 26.40
N PRO A 22 11.02 6.14 26.88
CA PRO A 22 12.19 6.96 26.51
C PRO A 22 13.53 6.26 26.75
N SER A 23 13.60 5.38 27.76
CA SER A 23 14.80 4.59 28.08
C SER A 23 15.06 3.39 27.16
N ARG A 24 14.13 3.06 26.25
CA ARG A 24 14.20 1.87 25.38
C ARG A 24 13.80 2.12 23.91
N CYS A 25 13.17 3.25 23.62
CA CYS A 25 12.62 3.55 22.30
C CYS A 25 13.44 4.67 21.67
N GLN A 26 14.38 4.28 20.80
CA GLN A 26 15.08 5.20 19.90
C GLN A 26 14.52 4.98 18.49
N TRP A 27 14.39 6.06 17.72
CA TRP A 27 14.09 5.97 16.29
C TRP A 27 15.38 6.03 15.49
N GLU A 28 15.35 5.47 14.29
CA GLU A 28 16.42 5.61 13.31
C GLU A 28 15.89 6.35 12.09
N THR A 29 16.67 7.30 11.59
CA THR A 29 16.43 7.94 10.30
C THR A 29 17.50 7.50 9.31
N LYS A 30 17.07 7.14 8.09
CA LYS A 30 17.96 6.76 6.98
C LYS A 30 17.59 7.57 5.75
N GLU A 31 18.60 7.98 4.99
CA GLU A 31 18.40 8.66 3.70
C GLU A 31 17.73 7.70 2.71
N TYR A 32 16.56 8.11 2.21
CA TYR A 32 15.80 7.30 1.25
C TYR A 32 16.35 7.43 -0.17
N ASP A 33 17.00 8.55 -0.50
CA ASP A 33 17.54 8.84 -1.83
C ASP A 33 18.53 7.77 -2.31
N LYS A 34 19.34 7.19 -1.41
CA LYS A 34 20.25 6.08 -1.73
C LYS A 34 19.54 4.84 -2.28
N LEU A 35 18.30 4.59 -1.87
CA LEU A 35 17.46 3.53 -2.44
C LEU A 35 16.81 4.01 -3.73
N LEU A 36 16.33 5.25 -3.78
CA LEU A 36 15.69 5.78 -4.97
C LEU A 36 16.68 5.78 -6.13
N ASP A 37 17.88 6.32 -5.95
CA ASP A 37 18.90 6.53 -6.99
C ASP A 37 19.37 5.27 -7.69
N ARG A 38 19.32 4.12 -7.01
CA ARG A 38 19.66 2.82 -7.60
C ARG A 38 18.53 2.17 -8.40
N LEU A 39 17.32 2.73 -8.39
CA LEU A 39 16.18 2.15 -9.11
C LEU A 39 16.38 2.27 -10.61
N ALA A 40 16.18 1.17 -11.32
CA ALA A 40 16.29 1.08 -12.77
C ALA A 40 15.17 0.20 -13.36
N SER A 41 14.71 0.53 -14.57
CA SER A 41 13.72 -0.29 -15.28
C SER A 41 14.26 -1.69 -15.50
N GLY A 42 13.38 -2.69 -15.38
CA GLY A 42 13.74 -4.09 -15.46
C GLY A 42 14.19 -4.72 -14.13
N GLN A 43 14.53 -3.92 -13.11
CA GLN A 43 14.83 -4.48 -11.79
C GLN A 43 13.61 -5.15 -11.18
N GLN A 44 13.85 -6.25 -10.47
CA GLN A 44 12.81 -7.00 -9.79
C GLN A 44 13.01 -6.94 -8.27
N TRP A 45 11.90 -6.81 -7.56
CA TRP A 45 11.89 -6.58 -6.12
C TRP A 45 10.75 -7.36 -5.46
N ASN A 46 11.00 -7.85 -4.25
CA ASN A 46 9.92 -8.17 -3.33
C ASN A 46 9.27 -6.88 -2.86
N PHE A 47 7.96 -6.86 -2.68
CA PHE A 47 7.27 -5.70 -2.15
C PHE A 47 6.22 -6.08 -1.10
N ARG A 48 5.94 -5.11 -0.23
CA ARG A 48 4.80 -5.10 0.68
C ARG A 48 4.08 -3.76 0.58
N LEU A 49 2.76 -3.78 0.48
CA LEU A 49 1.91 -2.59 0.44
C LEU A 49 0.68 -2.79 1.31
N ARG A 50 0.48 -1.93 2.32
CA ARG A 50 -0.83 -1.80 3.00
C ARG A 50 -1.64 -0.74 2.29
N ALA A 51 -2.80 -1.06 1.73
CA ALA A 51 -3.66 -0.11 1.03
C ALA A 51 -5.12 -0.19 1.48
N ASN A 52 -5.94 0.75 1.00
CA ASN A 52 -7.39 0.75 1.13
C ASN A 52 -8.03 0.54 -0.26
N PRO A 53 -8.27 -0.71 -0.68
CA PRO A 53 -8.80 -1.00 -2.01
C PRO A 53 -10.25 -0.55 -2.12
N VAL A 54 -10.47 0.57 -2.80
CA VAL A 54 -11.79 1.16 -3.00
C VAL A 54 -12.02 1.56 -4.45
N ARG A 55 -13.29 1.68 -4.79
CA ARG A 55 -13.79 2.30 -6.02
C ARG A 55 -14.81 3.39 -5.71
N LYS A 56 -15.06 4.29 -6.66
CA LYS A 56 -16.25 5.13 -6.62
C LYS A 56 -17.45 4.28 -7.03
N ALA A 57 -18.55 4.34 -6.28
CA ALA A 57 -19.78 3.67 -6.64
C ALA A 57 -20.46 4.39 -7.81
N ALA A 58 -20.99 3.60 -8.75
CA ALA A 58 -21.70 4.05 -9.94
C ALA A 58 -23.21 3.75 -9.80
N HIS A 59 -23.98 4.31 -10.73
CA HIS A 59 -25.45 4.29 -10.70
C HIS A 59 -26.03 2.87 -10.78
N ASP A 60 -25.47 2.03 -11.64
CA ASP A 60 -25.79 0.61 -11.81
C ASP A 60 -25.82 -0.17 -10.48
N ARG A 61 -24.93 0.17 -9.55
CA ARG A 61 -24.86 -0.48 -8.24
C ARG A 61 -25.86 0.04 -7.22
N ALA A 62 -26.44 1.21 -7.46
CA ALA A 62 -27.51 1.71 -6.62
C ALA A 62 -28.81 0.96 -6.86
N GLU A 63 -29.09 0.60 -8.12
CA GLU A 63 -30.31 -0.13 -8.52
C GLU A 63 -30.43 -1.51 -7.84
N HIS A 64 -29.30 -2.17 -7.60
CA HIS A 64 -29.24 -3.45 -6.89
C HIS A 64 -29.05 -3.33 -5.36
N SER A 65 -29.28 -2.14 -4.78
CA SER A 65 -29.07 -1.87 -3.36
C SER A 65 -30.34 -1.46 -2.63
N ARG A 66 -30.41 -1.76 -1.33
CA ARG A 66 -31.49 -1.31 -0.44
C ARG A 66 -31.38 0.17 -0.02
N ARG A 67 -30.35 0.88 -0.46
CA ARG A 67 -30.09 2.30 -0.14
C ARG A 67 -30.39 3.16 -1.37
N SER A 68 -30.75 4.43 -1.16
CA SER A 68 -31.09 5.32 -2.29
C SER A 68 -29.88 5.61 -3.18
N PRO A 69 -30.09 5.94 -4.47
CA PRO A 69 -29.02 6.34 -5.36
C PRO A 69 -28.16 7.50 -4.83
N GLU A 70 -28.75 8.53 -4.22
CA GLU A 70 -27.97 9.64 -3.63
C GLU A 70 -27.10 9.18 -2.45
N GLN A 71 -27.51 8.10 -1.77
CA GLN A 71 -26.73 7.52 -0.68
C GLN A 71 -25.55 6.66 -1.14
N ILE A 72 -25.50 6.29 -2.42
CA ILE A 72 -24.52 5.32 -2.95
C ILE A 72 -23.60 5.99 -3.96
N VAL A 73 -24.14 6.63 -4.99
CA VAL A 73 -23.40 7.13 -6.15
C VAL A 73 -22.34 8.15 -5.71
N GLY A 74 -21.15 8.03 -6.28
CA GLY A 74 -20.01 8.91 -5.96
C GLY A 74 -19.29 8.59 -4.64
N LYS A 75 -19.88 7.79 -3.74
CA LYS A 75 -19.22 7.38 -2.50
C LYS A 75 -18.15 6.31 -2.74
N ARG A 76 -17.13 6.31 -1.90
CA ARG A 76 -16.08 5.27 -1.93
C ARG A 76 -16.62 3.98 -1.32
N GLN A 77 -16.54 2.90 -2.08
CA GLN A 77 -16.89 1.54 -1.65
C GLN A 77 -15.65 0.67 -1.65
N ALA A 78 -15.44 -0.06 -0.55
CA ALA A 78 -14.36 -1.02 -0.44
C ALA A 78 -14.61 -2.27 -1.30
N TYR A 79 -13.53 -2.80 -1.86
CA TYR A 79 -13.49 -4.15 -2.38
C TYR A 79 -13.37 -5.15 -1.23
N VAL A 80 -14.24 -6.15 -1.22
CA VAL A 80 -14.47 -7.05 -0.07
C VAL A 80 -14.06 -8.49 -0.32
N THR A 81 -13.66 -8.85 -1.54
CA THR A 81 -13.11 -10.18 -1.84
C THR A 81 -11.62 -10.08 -2.18
N VAL A 82 -10.87 -11.16 -1.97
CA VAL A 82 -9.43 -11.20 -2.27
C VAL A 82 -9.16 -10.94 -3.75
N SER A 83 -9.90 -11.61 -4.65
CA SER A 83 -9.76 -11.41 -6.10
C SER A 83 -10.00 -9.94 -6.50
N GLN A 84 -11.04 -9.28 -5.96
CA GLN A 84 -11.28 -7.86 -6.24
C GLN A 84 -10.14 -6.95 -5.77
N GLN A 85 -9.52 -7.29 -4.64
CA GLN A 85 -8.41 -6.53 -4.07
C GLN A 85 -7.12 -6.74 -4.88
N ILE A 86 -6.85 -7.97 -5.33
CA ILE A 86 -5.77 -8.28 -6.26
C ILE A 86 -5.94 -7.49 -7.55
N ASP A 87 -7.12 -7.57 -8.19
CA ASP A 87 -7.41 -6.81 -9.40
C ASP A 87 -7.25 -5.30 -9.20
N TRP A 88 -7.59 -4.79 -8.02
CA TRP A 88 -7.44 -3.37 -7.71
C TRP A 88 -5.98 -2.92 -7.76
N LEU A 89 -5.06 -3.76 -7.27
CA LEU A 89 -3.63 -3.45 -7.34
C LEU A 89 -3.11 -3.63 -8.77
N LEU A 90 -3.50 -4.71 -9.46
CA LEU A 90 -3.07 -4.98 -10.83
C LEU A 90 -3.46 -3.85 -11.79
N ARG A 91 -4.70 -3.33 -11.71
CA ARG A 91 -5.14 -2.19 -12.53
C ARG A 91 -4.38 -0.88 -12.27
N ARG A 92 -3.63 -0.80 -11.17
CA ARG A 92 -2.85 0.38 -10.79
C ARG A 92 -1.36 0.20 -11.03
N ALA A 93 -0.89 -1.03 -11.29
CA ALA A 93 0.53 -1.32 -11.36
C ALA A 93 1.22 -0.47 -12.45
N ASP A 94 0.66 -0.48 -13.66
CA ASP A 94 1.22 0.23 -14.82
C ASP A 94 1.28 1.75 -14.60
N ASP A 95 0.20 2.34 -14.11
CA ASP A 95 0.14 3.77 -13.76
C ASP A 95 1.19 4.17 -12.70
N ASN A 96 1.64 3.22 -11.87
CA ASN A 96 2.63 3.41 -10.82
C ASN A 96 4.02 2.88 -11.22
N GLY A 97 4.25 2.58 -12.51
CA GLY A 97 5.59 2.25 -13.03
C GLY A 97 6.11 0.87 -12.66
N PHE A 98 5.22 -0.09 -12.35
CA PHE A 98 5.61 -1.48 -12.16
C PHE A 98 4.62 -2.45 -12.77
N ARG A 99 5.05 -3.70 -12.93
CA ARG A 99 4.17 -4.84 -13.16
C ARG A 99 4.40 -5.90 -12.10
N VAL A 100 3.36 -6.61 -11.71
CA VAL A 100 3.49 -7.79 -10.84
C VAL A 100 4.03 -8.94 -11.69
N LEU A 101 4.97 -9.71 -11.15
CA LEU A 101 5.51 -10.89 -11.83
C LEU A 101 4.48 -12.03 -11.84
N ASP A 102 4.66 -13.01 -12.72
CA ASP A 102 3.84 -14.21 -12.76
C ASP A 102 4.53 -15.39 -12.07
N GLU A 103 3.74 -16.22 -11.40
CA GLU A 103 4.07 -17.55 -10.86
C GLU A 103 3.18 -18.59 -11.57
N GLU A 104 3.46 -19.89 -11.41
CA GLU A 104 2.70 -20.97 -12.06
C GLU A 104 1.18 -20.89 -11.80
N SER A 105 0.78 -20.39 -10.63
CA SER A 105 -0.62 -20.30 -10.21
C SER A 105 -1.27 -18.92 -10.47
N GLY A 106 -0.62 -18.04 -11.24
CA GLY A 106 -1.07 -16.67 -11.52
C GLY A 106 -0.10 -15.61 -10.98
N PRO A 107 -0.55 -14.36 -10.77
CA PRO A 107 0.36 -13.28 -10.36
C PRO A 107 1.02 -13.60 -9.02
N ALA A 108 2.31 -13.28 -8.90
CA ALA A 108 3.14 -13.34 -7.70
C ALA A 108 2.69 -12.30 -6.66
N LEU A 109 1.44 -12.42 -6.20
CA LEU A 109 0.75 -11.43 -5.38
C LEU A 109 -0.26 -12.11 -4.46
N ARG A 110 -0.16 -11.82 -3.17
CA ARG A 110 -1.00 -12.41 -2.12
C ARG A 110 -1.57 -11.30 -1.26
N VAL A 111 -2.81 -11.47 -0.83
CA VAL A 111 -3.40 -10.63 0.22
C VAL A 111 -3.21 -11.34 1.56
N THR A 112 -2.24 -10.87 2.36
CA THR A 112 -1.82 -11.55 3.59
C THR A 112 -2.57 -11.10 4.83
N GLN A 113 -3.12 -9.88 4.82
CA GLN A 113 -3.93 -9.36 5.92
C GLN A 113 -5.06 -8.49 5.37
N ARG A 114 -6.22 -8.57 6.02
CA ARG A 114 -7.39 -7.74 5.71
C ARG A 114 -8.04 -7.29 7.00
N GLN A 115 -8.37 -6.00 7.10
CA GLN A 115 -9.02 -5.46 8.28
C GLN A 115 -10.12 -4.47 7.89
N ARG A 116 -11.15 -4.41 8.73
CA ARG A 116 -12.17 -3.37 8.68
C ARG A 116 -12.06 -2.56 9.96
N GLU A 117 -11.61 -1.33 9.83
CA GLU A 117 -11.39 -0.41 10.93
C GLU A 117 -12.54 0.58 10.99
N GLN A 118 -13.01 0.87 12.20
CA GLN A 118 -14.05 1.86 12.45
C GLN A 118 -13.63 2.75 13.61
N PHE A 119 -13.65 4.06 13.40
CA PHE A 119 -13.30 5.04 14.42
C PHE A 119 -14.05 6.34 14.18
N ASN A 120 -14.10 7.18 15.21
CA ASN A 120 -14.73 8.50 15.13
C ASN A 120 -13.69 9.55 14.74
N ARG A 121 -14.08 10.46 13.86
CA ARG A 121 -13.33 11.67 13.51
C ARG A 121 -14.24 12.86 13.74
N GLY A 122 -14.06 13.54 14.87
CA GLY A 122 -15.07 14.48 15.37
C GLY A 122 -16.42 13.78 15.54
N ASN A 123 -17.48 14.36 14.96
CA ASN A 123 -18.83 13.82 15.04
C ASN A 123 -19.16 12.75 13.97
N ALA A 124 -18.21 12.41 13.09
CA ALA A 124 -18.43 11.47 11.99
C ALA A 124 -17.75 10.11 12.25
N LYS A 125 -18.47 9.02 11.96
CA LYS A 125 -17.90 7.66 11.98
C LYS A 125 -17.22 7.36 10.65
N VAL A 126 -15.93 7.04 10.69
CA VAL A 126 -15.14 6.61 9.53
C VAL A 126 -15.05 5.09 9.52
N THR A 127 -15.18 4.48 8.34
CA THR A 127 -14.92 3.06 8.12
C THR A 127 -13.88 2.89 7.03
N LEU A 128 -12.78 2.20 7.32
CA LEU A 128 -11.73 1.84 6.38
C LEU A 128 -11.71 0.32 6.18
N SER A 129 -11.44 -0.14 4.96
CA SER A 129 -11.16 -1.54 4.71
C SER A 129 -9.78 -1.65 4.10
N THR A 130 -8.83 -2.14 4.89
CA THR A 130 -7.43 -2.23 4.49
C THR A 130 -7.09 -3.64 4.05
N ALA A 131 -6.14 -3.75 3.14
CA ALA A 131 -5.52 -4.99 2.71
C ALA A 131 -4.00 -4.83 2.68
N VAL A 132 -3.26 -5.84 3.13
CA VAL A 132 -1.82 -5.94 2.95
C VAL A 132 -1.56 -6.88 1.78
N PHE A 133 -0.80 -6.37 0.81
CA PHE A 133 -0.36 -7.05 -0.38
C PHE A 133 1.12 -7.39 -0.23
N ASP A 134 1.47 -8.64 -0.46
CA ASP A 134 2.85 -9.12 -0.54
C ASP A 134 3.06 -9.75 -1.92
N GLY A 135 4.20 -9.49 -2.57
CA GLY A 135 4.44 -10.04 -3.89
C GLY A 135 5.79 -9.67 -4.49
N CYS A 136 5.94 -10.02 -5.77
CA CYS A 136 7.11 -9.70 -6.58
C CYS A 136 6.71 -8.77 -7.72
N LEU A 137 7.50 -7.73 -7.96
CA LEU A 137 7.27 -6.79 -9.05
C LEU A 137 8.52 -6.61 -9.90
N GLN A 138 8.32 -6.13 -11.13
CA GLN A 138 9.36 -5.57 -11.99
C GLN A 138 9.06 -4.11 -12.25
N ILE A 139 10.07 -3.26 -12.13
CA ILE A 139 9.97 -1.84 -12.48
C ILE A 139 9.84 -1.70 -14.01
N THR A 140 8.81 -0.99 -14.46
CA THR A 140 8.57 -0.68 -15.87
C THR A 140 8.94 0.77 -16.21
N ASP A 141 8.64 1.71 -15.31
CA ASP A 141 8.96 3.13 -15.42
C ASP A 141 9.50 3.63 -14.07
N VAL A 142 10.79 3.97 -14.04
CA VAL A 142 11.51 4.35 -12.82
C VAL A 142 10.93 5.61 -12.19
N GLU A 143 10.56 6.61 -12.97
CA GLU A 143 10.10 7.90 -12.44
C GLU A 143 8.72 7.77 -11.83
N ARG A 144 7.81 7.05 -12.49
CA ARG A 144 6.50 6.72 -11.92
C ARG A 144 6.63 5.87 -10.65
N PHE A 145 7.56 4.92 -10.65
CA PHE A 145 7.78 4.06 -9.50
C PHE A 145 8.39 4.81 -8.31
N ARG A 146 9.39 5.67 -8.53
CA ARG A 146 9.93 6.60 -7.52
C ARG A 146 8.81 7.47 -6.94
N HIS A 147 8.00 8.07 -7.80
CA HIS A 147 6.86 8.87 -7.37
C HIS A 147 5.88 8.04 -6.51
N ALA A 148 5.58 6.80 -6.90
CA ALA A 148 4.70 5.90 -6.15
C ALA A 148 5.25 5.53 -4.77
N LEU A 149 6.56 5.30 -4.64
CA LEU A 149 7.22 5.02 -3.35
C LEU A 149 7.16 6.23 -2.41
N CYS A 150 7.37 7.45 -2.92
CA CYS A 150 7.37 8.67 -2.11
C CYS A 150 5.96 9.17 -1.76
N HIS A 151 5.01 9.06 -2.68
CA HIS A 151 3.67 9.64 -2.51
C HIS A 151 2.63 8.61 -2.07
N GLY A 152 2.96 7.33 -2.14
CA GLY A 152 2.11 6.20 -1.80
C GLY A 152 1.00 5.90 -2.82
N ILE A 153 0.50 4.68 -2.78
CA ILE A 153 -0.47 4.13 -3.73
C ILE A 153 -1.88 4.07 -3.11
N GLY A 154 -2.84 4.71 -3.77
CA GLY A 154 -4.25 4.65 -3.38
C GLY A 154 -4.67 5.61 -2.26
N PRO A 155 -5.89 5.48 -1.72
CA PRO A 155 -6.44 6.41 -0.74
C PRO A 155 -6.08 6.06 0.71
N ALA A 156 -6.53 6.93 1.65
CA ALA A 156 -6.37 6.76 3.10
C ALA A 156 -4.91 6.81 3.60
N LYS A 157 -4.05 7.60 2.93
CA LYS A 157 -2.63 7.78 3.28
C LYS A 157 -2.39 8.26 4.71
N GLY A 158 -3.21 9.20 5.18
CA GLY A 158 -3.20 9.66 6.57
C GLY A 158 -3.64 8.63 7.62
N PHE A 159 -4.01 7.41 7.21
CA PHE A 159 -4.39 6.30 8.10
C PHE A 159 -3.44 5.10 7.98
N GLY A 160 -2.20 5.33 7.51
CA GLY A 160 -1.19 4.27 7.38
C GLY A 160 -1.44 3.32 6.20
N CYS A 161 -2.03 3.83 5.13
CA CYS A 161 -2.17 3.14 3.84
C CYS A 161 -1.29 3.80 2.77
N GLY A 162 -0.95 3.06 1.72
CA GLY A 162 -0.29 3.56 0.53
C GLY A 162 1.23 3.47 0.54
N LEU A 163 1.88 3.37 1.70
CA LEU A 163 3.32 3.12 1.74
C LEU A 163 3.62 1.72 1.19
N MET A 164 4.44 1.67 0.13
CA MET A 164 5.02 0.45 -0.40
C MET A 164 6.48 0.36 0.05
N THR A 165 6.88 -0.80 0.56
CA THR A 165 8.28 -1.12 0.87
C THR A 165 8.77 -2.17 -0.10
N ILE A 166 10.03 -2.04 -0.53
CA ILE A 166 10.68 -3.00 -1.42
C ILE A 166 11.90 -3.63 -0.75
N ALA A 167 12.20 -4.87 -1.11
CA ALA A 167 13.39 -5.59 -0.69
C ALA A 167 13.98 -6.37 -1.88
N PRO A 168 15.32 -6.54 -1.96
CA PRO A 168 15.93 -7.30 -3.04
C PRO A 168 15.28 -8.69 -3.14
N MET A 169 15.16 -9.20 -4.36
CA MET A 169 14.78 -10.60 -4.53
C MET A 169 15.89 -11.47 -3.96
N THR A 170 15.55 -12.26 -2.95
CA THR A 170 16.45 -13.31 -2.47
C THR A 170 16.49 -14.38 -3.54
N THR A 171 17.47 -14.33 -4.43
CA THR A 171 17.79 -15.49 -5.27
C THR A 171 18.14 -16.62 -4.30
N PRO A 172 17.43 -17.78 -4.32
CA PRO A 172 17.87 -18.92 -3.55
C PRO A 172 19.29 -19.24 -3.96
N LEU A 173 20.21 -19.38 -3.00
CA LEU A 173 21.56 -19.85 -3.27
C LEU A 173 21.43 -21.18 -4.01
N THR A 174 21.76 -21.18 -5.30
CA THR A 174 21.93 -22.41 -6.07
C THR A 174 23.05 -23.17 -5.36
N GLN A 175 22.71 -24.24 -4.66
CA GLN A 175 23.71 -25.18 -4.16
C GLN A 175 24.46 -25.70 -5.39
N ARG A 176 25.68 -25.20 -5.60
CA ARG A 176 26.64 -25.84 -6.49
C ARG A 176 27.01 -27.17 -5.83
N GLN A 177 26.63 -28.27 -6.47
CA GLN A 177 27.30 -29.55 -6.29
C GLN A 177 28.72 -29.46 -6.85
#